data_AF-A0AB34GN00-F1
#
_entry.id   AF-A0AB34GN00-F1
#
_cell.length_a   1.000
_cell.length_b   1.000
_cell.length_c   1.000
_cell.angle_alpha   90.00
_cell.angle_beta   90.00
_cell.angle_gamma   90.00
#
_symmetry.space_group_name_H-M   'P 1'
#
loop_
_entity.id
_entity.type
_entity.pdbx_description
1 polymer ?
#
loop_
_entity_poly.entity_id
_entity_poly.type
_entity_poly.pdbx_seq_one_letter_code
_entity_poly.pdbx_strand_id
1 'polypeptide(L)'
;MEADEERGLSDWTSKSVINSMLRDPSQIPDGVLANQVYQCIVNDCCYGPLVDCIKHAIGHEHEVLLRDLLLEKNLSFLDEDQLRAKGYDKTPDFILQVPVAVEGHVIHWIESKASFGDECSHHAYLHDQFWSYWNRYLSLYMSKIKPLTFFPKLVTPPFPPKLN
;
A
#
# COMPACT_ATOMS: atom_id res chain seq x y z
N MET A 1 16.95 45.10 -20.05
CA MET A 1 17.91 44.03 -19.70
C MET A 1 17.42 43.14 -18.55
N GLU A 2 16.35 43.50 -17.82
CA GLU A 2 15.79 42.69 -16.71
C GLU A 2 14.80 41.58 -17.14
N ALA A 3 14.31 41.55 -18.39
CA ALA A 3 13.23 40.64 -18.80
C ALA A 3 13.67 39.22 -19.19
N ASP A 4 14.98 38.96 -19.36
CA ASP A 4 15.50 37.65 -19.74
C ASP A 4 15.93 36.79 -18.53
N GLU A 5 16.09 37.39 -17.35
CA GLU A 5 16.55 36.69 -16.14
C GLU A 5 15.38 35.98 -15.40
N GLU A 6 14.18 36.57 -15.42
CA GLU A 6 12.97 35.93 -14.85
C GLU A 6 12.50 34.71 -15.65
N ARG A 7 12.74 34.67 -16.97
CA ARG A 7 12.37 33.54 -17.84
C ARG A 7 13.19 32.28 -17.55
N GLY A 8 14.41 32.41 -17.04
CA GLY A 8 15.27 31.28 -16.67
C GLY A 8 14.83 30.60 -15.37
N LEU A 9 14.24 31.33 -14.43
CA LEU A 9 13.86 30.82 -13.11
C LEU A 9 12.64 29.88 -13.15
N SER A 10 11.76 30.04 -14.14
CA SER A 10 10.52 29.25 -14.26
C SER A 10 10.76 27.79 -14.67
N ASP A 11 11.87 27.49 -15.36
CA ASP A 11 12.17 26.13 -15.83
C ASP A 11 12.75 25.24 -14.71
N TRP A 12 13.63 25.81 -13.87
CA TRP A 12 14.22 25.10 -12.73
C TRP A 12 13.24 24.84 -11.59
N THR A 13 12.13 25.59 -11.54
CA THR A 13 11.07 25.45 -10.54
C THR A 13 9.93 24.55 -10.99
N SER A 14 10.03 23.94 -12.18
CA SER A 14 9.02 23.00 -12.65
C SER A 14 8.97 21.76 -11.74
N LYS A 15 7.75 21.27 -11.45
CA LYS A 15 7.54 20.08 -10.61
C LYS A 15 8.34 18.86 -11.09
N SER A 16 8.53 18.73 -12.40
CA SER A 16 9.30 17.63 -12.98
C SER A 16 10.78 17.73 -12.60
N VAL A 17 11.38 18.91 -12.72
CA VAL A 17 12.79 19.14 -12.38
C VAL A 17 13.02 18.96 -10.88
N ILE A 18 12.12 19.51 -10.05
CA ILE A 18 12.18 19.33 -8.59
C ILE A 18 12.07 17.84 -8.21
N ASN A 19 11.12 17.10 -8.78
CA ASN A 19 10.98 15.66 -8.53
C ASN A 19 12.21 14.87 -8.97
N SER A 20 12.86 15.28 -10.07
CA SER A 20 14.12 14.67 -10.51
C SER A 20 15.24 14.91 -9.51
N MET A 21 15.38 16.13 -9.00
CA MET A 21 16.38 16.49 -7.98
C MET A 21 16.12 15.82 -6.62
N LEU A 22 14.85 15.61 -6.26
CA LEU A 22 14.50 14.85 -5.05
C LEU A 22 14.79 13.35 -5.19
N ARG A 23 14.72 12.80 -6.40
CA ARG A 23 15.10 11.41 -6.68
C ARG A 23 16.61 11.23 -6.75
N ASP A 24 17.31 12.22 -7.31
CA ASP A 24 18.76 12.25 -7.41
C ASP A 24 19.30 13.59 -6.87
N PRO A 25 19.64 13.65 -5.56
CA PRO A 25 20.16 14.86 -4.93
C PRO A 25 21.47 15.37 -5.54
N SER A 26 22.20 14.55 -6.30
CA SER A 26 23.43 14.98 -6.98
C SER A 26 23.19 16.04 -8.07
N GLN A 27 21.94 16.16 -8.54
CA GLN A 27 21.54 17.18 -9.51
C GLN A 27 21.29 18.56 -8.87
N ILE A 28 21.32 18.67 -7.54
CA ILE A 28 21.11 19.93 -6.83
C ILE A 28 22.42 20.75 -6.88
N PRO A 29 22.42 21.97 -7.45
CA PRO A 29 23.63 22.78 -7.59
C PRO A 29 24.27 23.18 -6.25
N ASP A 30 23.44 23.42 -5.23
CA ASP A 30 23.92 23.73 -3.88
C ASP A 30 24.31 22.43 -3.15
N GLY A 31 25.61 22.22 -2.94
CA GLY A 31 26.14 21.03 -2.29
C GLY A 31 25.69 20.85 -0.82
N VAL A 32 25.38 21.95 -0.11
CA VAL A 32 24.86 21.85 1.26
C VAL A 32 23.43 21.32 1.24
N LEU A 33 22.59 21.89 0.38
CA LEU A 33 21.21 21.44 0.18
C LEU A 33 21.17 20.00 -0.37
N ALA A 34 22.02 19.67 -1.35
CA ALA A 34 22.16 18.32 -1.89
C ALA A 34 22.41 17.29 -0.78
N ASN A 35 23.37 17.59 0.11
CA ASN A 35 23.69 16.72 1.24
C ASN A 35 22.54 16.63 2.25
N GLN A 36 21.86 17.75 2.56
CA GLN A 36 20.70 17.73 3.46
C GLN A 36 19.56 16.86 2.92
N VAL A 37 19.21 17.02 1.65
CA VAL A 37 18.17 16.23 0.98
C VAL A 37 18.57 14.74 0.96
N TYR A 38 19.83 14.44 0.64
CA TYR A 38 20.36 13.08 0.70
C TYR A 38 20.24 12.47 2.11
N GLN A 39 20.61 13.21 3.16
CA GLN A 39 20.46 12.75 4.54
C GLN A 39 18.99 12.52 4.91
N CYS A 40 18.05 13.35 4.44
CA CYS A 40 16.63 13.09 4.63
C CYS A 40 16.21 11.76 3.98
N ILE A 41 16.61 11.51 2.73
CA ILE A 41 16.25 10.29 1.99
C ILE A 41 16.79 9.03 2.67
N VAL A 42 18.07 9.04 3.06
CA VAL A 42 18.73 7.87 3.65
C VAL A 42 18.25 7.57 5.06
N ASN A 43 17.93 8.62 5.84
CA ASN A 43 17.49 8.47 7.23
C ASN A 43 15.97 8.42 7.39
N ASP A 44 15.19 8.53 6.31
CA ASP A 44 13.74 8.39 6.37
C ASP A 44 13.37 6.95 6.72
N CYS A 45 12.90 6.77 7.96
CA CYS A 45 12.53 5.48 8.53
C CYS A 45 11.15 4.99 8.09
N CYS A 46 10.39 5.80 7.35
CA CYS A 46 9.02 5.51 6.96
C CYS A 46 8.88 5.37 5.44
N TYR A 47 9.40 6.31 4.67
CA TYR A 47 9.18 6.44 3.23
C TYR A 47 10.48 6.54 2.43
N GLY A 48 11.61 6.21 3.07
CA GLY A 48 12.90 6.13 2.41
C GLY A 48 12.98 4.92 1.45
N PRO A 49 13.77 4.99 0.36
CA PRO A 49 13.90 3.90 -0.62
C PRO A 49 14.29 2.55 0.00
N LEU A 50 15.16 2.56 1.01
CA LEU A 50 15.57 1.35 1.70
C LEU A 50 14.40 0.71 2.48
N VAL A 51 13.63 1.53 3.18
CA VAL A 51 12.47 1.08 3.95
C VAL A 51 11.39 0.55 3.02
N ASP A 52 11.17 1.20 1.88
CA ASP A 52 10.24 0.74 0.86
C ASP A 52 10.67 -0.61 0.26
N CYS A 53 11.96 -0.81 -0.02
CA CYS A 53 12.48 -2.12 -0.44
C CYS A 53 12.23 -3.20 0.61
N ILE A 54 12.46 -2.90 1.90
CA ILE A 54 12.20 -3.83 3.01
C ILE A 54 10.71 -4.16 3.09
N LYS A 55 9.84 -3.15 3.05
CA LYS A 55 8.37 -3.32 3.07
C LYS A 55 7.91 -4.19 1.90
N HIS A 56 8.45 -3.97 0.70
CA HIS A 56 8.11 -4.76 -0.48
C HIS A 56 8.56 -6.21 -0.33
N ALA A 57 9.78 -6.46 0.14
CA ALA A 57 10.29 -7.80 0.37
C ALA A 57 9.45 -8.57 1.41
N ILE A 58 9.12 -7.92 2.53
CA ILE A 58 8.27 -8.49 3.59
C ILE A 58 6.84 -8.75 3.08
N GLY A 59 6.29 -7.83 2.28
CA GLY A 59 4.98 -7.98 1.63
C GLY A 59 4.95 -9.24 0.76
N HIS A 60 5.91 -9.36 -0.14
CA HIS A 60 6.02 -10.51 -1.03
C HIS A 60 6.23 -11.84 -0.25
N GLU A 61 7.06 -11.84 0.81
CA GLU A 61 7.21 -13.02 1.66
C GLU A 61 5.88 -13.44 2.32
N HIS A 62 5.10 -12.48 2.81
CA HIS A 62 3.79 -12.75 3.40
C HIS A 62 2.78 -13.29 2.38
N GLU A 63 2.78 -12.77 1.15
CA GLU A 63 1.93 -13.28 0.07
C GLU A 63 2.26 -14.75 -0.25
N VAL A 64 3.56 -15.09 -0.28
CA VAL A 64 4.01 -16.47 -0.46
C VAL A 64 3.54 -17.38 0.67
N LEU A 65 3.73 -16.96 1.94
CA LEU A 65 3.27 -17.73 3.10
C LEU A 65 1.74 -17.91 3.10
N LEU A 66 0.99 -16.86 2.75
CA LEU A 66 -0.45 -16.91 2.66
C LEU A 66 -0.91 -17.89 1.57
N ARG A 67 -0.27 -17.86 0.40
CA ARG A 67 -0.53 -18.82 -0.67
C ARG A 67 -0.31 -20.25 -0.19
N ASP A 68 0.82 -20.52 0.46
CA ASP A 68 1.16 -21.85 0.96
C ASP A 68 0.15 -22.33 2.01
N LEU A 69 -0.32 -21.43 2.88
CA LEU A 69 -1.39 -21.71 3.83
C LEU A 69 -2.72 -22.04 3.14
N LEU A 70 -3.12 -21.29 2.11
CA LEU A 70 -4.34 -21.58 1.35
C LEU A 70 -4.27 -22.96 0.68
N LEU A 71 -3.10 -23.34 0.14
CA LEU A 71 -2.85 -24.66 -0.43
C LEU A 71 -2.89 -25.76 0.64
N GLU A 72 -2.27 -25.55 1.81
CA GLU A 72 -2.30 -26.50 2.94
C GLU A 72 -3.74 -26.74 3.44
N LYS A 73 -4.57 -25.69 3.44
CA LYS A 73 -6.00 -25.78 3.77
C LYS A 73 -6.87 -26.30 2.62
N ASN A 74 -6.27 -26.66 1.49
CA ASN A 74 -6.94 -27.18 0.30
C ASN A 74 -8.04 -26.24 -0.22
N LEU A 75 -7.80 -24.93 -0.13
CA LEU A 75 -8.69 -23.89 -0.62
C LEU A 75 -8.39 -23.60 -2.08
N SER A 76 -9.43 -23.52 -2.90
CA SER A 76 -9.29 -23.14 -4.31
C SER A 76 -9.32 -21.62 -4.44
N PHE A 77 -8.31 -21.04 -5.07
CA PHE A 77 -8.16 -19.59 -5.23
C PHE A 77 -7.58 -19.19 -6.58
N LEU A 78 -7.62 -17.89 -6.88
CA LEU A 78 -6.93 -17.21 -7.97
C LEU A 78 -6.02 -16.15 -7.37
N ASP A 79 -4.78 -16.06 -7.83
CA ASP A 79 -3.84 -15.01 -7.43
C ASP A 79 -3.98 -13.73 -8.28
N GLU A 80 -3.29 -12.67 -7.87
CA GLU A 80 -3.31 -11.37 -8.54
C GLU A 80 -2.99 -11.45 -10.04
N ASP A 81 -1.95 -12.22 -10.42
CA ASP A 81 -1.51 -12.35 -11.81
C ASP A 81 -2.55 -13.04 -12.69
N GLN A 82 -3.20 -14.08 -12.16
CA GLN A 82 -4.31 -14.74 -12.84
C GLN A 82 -5.52 -13.81 -13.02
N LEU A 83 -5.79 -12.94 -12.04
CA LEU A 83 -6.86 -11.94 -12.15
C LEU A 83 -6.51 -10.87 -13.18
N ARG A 84 -5.26 -10.41 -13.20
CA ARG A 84 -4.76 -9.45 -14.19
C ARG A 84 -4.83 -10.02 -15.61
N ALA A 85 -4.45 -11.28 -15.79
CA ALA A 85 -4.56 -11.99 -17.08
C ALA A 85 -6.02 -12.16 -17.55
N LYS A 86 -6.97 -12.25 -16.61
CA LYS A 86 -8.42 -12.31 -16.90
C LYS A 86 -9.05 -10.95 -17.16
N GLY A 87 -8.30 -9.85 -17.03
CA GLY A 87 -8.77 -8.49 -17.31
C GLY A 87 -9.59 -7.86 -16.18
N TYR A 88 -9.37 -8.27 -14.92
CA TYR A 88 -10.00 -7.61 -13.78
C TYR A 88 -9.34 -6.24 -13.52
N ASP A 89 -10.16 -5.19 -13.37
CA ASP A 89 -9.69 -3.84 -13.03
C ASP A 89 -9.14 -3.72 -11.59
N LYS A 90 -9.56 -4.64 -10.72
CA LYS A 90 -9.15 -4.72 -9.32
C LYS A 90 -8.69 -6.15 -9.06
N THR A 91 -7.48 -6.26 -8.55
CA THR A 91 -6.80 -7.53 -8.35
C THR A 91 -6.41 -7.62 -6.87
N PRO A 92 -7.30 -8.08 -5.98
CA PRO A 92 -6.87 -8.44 -4.64
C PRO A 92 -5.85 -9.58 -4.74
N ASP A 93 -4.97 -9.70 -3.75
CA ASP A 93 -3.91 -10.72 -3.76
C ASP A 93 -4.45 -12.12 -4.02
N PHE A 94 -5.60 -12.46 -3.42
CA PHE A 94 -6.30 -13.72 -3.66
C PHE A 94 -7.81 -13.57 -3.77
N ILE A 95 -8.44 -14.26 -4.72
CA ILE A 95 -9.89 -14.52 -4.76
C ILE A 95 -10.13 -16.01 -4.53
N LEU A 96 -10.90 -16.36 -3.50
CA LEU A 96 -11.33 -17.72 -3.23
C LEU A 96 -12.42 -18.11 -4.23
N GLN A 97 -12.22 -19.19 -4.98
CA GLN A 97 -13.21 -19.70 -5.92
C GLN A 97 -14.49 -20.17 -5.19
N VAL A 98 -14.34 -20.63 -3.96
CA VAL A 98 -15.44 -20.98 -3.05
C VAL A 98 -15.30 -20.12 -1.80
N PRO A 99 -16.29 -19.26 -1.47
CA PRO A 99 -16.27 -18.47 -0.24
C PRO A 99 -16.24 -19.36 1.01
N VAL A 100 -15.53 -18.91 2.04
CA VAL A 100 -15.37 -19.64 3.31
C VAL A 100 -15.96 -18.86 4.48
N ALA A 101 -16.62 -19.55 5.40
CA ALA A 101 -17.13 -18.94 6.62
C ALA A 101 -16.07 -18.98 7.73
N VAL A 102 -15.64 -17.81 8.21
CA VAL A 102 -14.68 -17.65 9.30
C VAL A 102 -15.31 -16.72 10.34
N GLU A 103 -15.49 -17.21 11.57
CA GLU A 103 -16.06 -16.44 12.69
C GLU A 103 -17.39 -15.72 12.35
N GLY A 104 -18.24 -16.38 11.56
CA GLY A 104 -19.55 -15.84 11.14
C GLY A 104 -19.49 -14.90 9.93
N HIS A 105 -18.32 -14.69 9.33
CA HIS A 105 -18.13 -13.85 8.15
C HIS A 105 -17.82 -14.71 6.93
N VAL A 106 -18.45 -14.42 5.78
CA VAL A 106 -18.21 -15.15 4.52
C VAL A 106 -17.09 -14.48 3.75
N ILE A 107 -15.88 -15.00 3.81
CA ILE A 107 -14.70 -14.46 3.11
C ILE A 107 -14.67 -14.99 1.68
N HIS A 108 -14.56 -14.09 0.71
CA HIS A 108 -14.43 -14.43 -0.71
C HIS A 108 -13.11 -13.94 -1.33
N TRP A 109 -12.49 -12.91 -0.77
CA TRP A 109 -11.24 -12.36 -1.28
C TRP A 109 -10.35 -11.98 -0.10
N ILE A 110 -9.04 -11.94 -0.35
CA ILE A 110 -8.02 -11.66 0.64
C ILE A 110 -7.06 -10.63 0.03
N GLU A 111 -6.80 -9.56 0.78
CA GLU A 111 -5.76 -8.58 0.51
C GLU A 111 -4.83 -8.60 1.71
N SER A 112 -3.60 -9.04 1.48
CA SER A 112 -2.53 -9.04 2.45
C SER A 112 -1.86 -7.66 2.48
N LYS A 113 -1.61 -7.16 3.69
CA LYS A 113 -0.83 -5.94 3.91
C LYS A 113 0.14 -6.22 5.05
N ALA A 114 1.37 -6.54 4.71
CA ALA A 114 2.43 -6.76 5.70
C ALA A 114 3.22 -5.47 6.03
N SER A 115 2.96 -4.38 5.31
CA SER A 115 3.61 -3.09 5.49
C SER A 115 2.67 -2.13 6.24
N PHE A 116 2.84 -1.96 7.55
CA PHE A 116 2.20 -0.85 8.26
C PHE A 116 3.27 0.06 8.87
N GLY A 117 3.24 1.33 8.45
CA GLY A 117 3.87 2.45 9.13
C GLY A 117 2.77 3.42 9.55
N ASP A 118 2.72 3.73 10.85
CA ASP A 118 1.83 4.68 11.54
C ASP A 118 0.29 4.51 11.37
N GLU A 119 -0.46 4.79 12.44
CA GLU A 119 -1.92 4.55 12.57
C GLU A 119 -2.77 5.54 11.74
N CYS A 120 -2.27 6.75 11.48
CA CYS A 120 -2.97 7.75 10.65
C CYS A 120 -2.92 7.37 9.17
N SER A 121 -1.77 6.91 8.68
CA SER A 121 -1.60 6.38 7.32
C SER A 121 -2.47 5.15 7.08
N HIS A 122 -2.68 4.32 8.12
CA HIS A 122 -3.60 3.20 8.08
C HIS A 122 -5.05 3.62 7.81
N HIS A 123 -5.54 4.69 8.45
CA HIS A 123 -6.94 5.11 8.33
C HIS A 123 -7.28 5.71 6.95
N ALA A 124 -6.38 6.51 6.38
CA ALA A 124 -6.55 7.07 5.04
C ALA A 124 -6.49 5.98 3.95
N TYR A 125 -5.54 5.05 4.07
CA TYR A 125 -5.40 3.92 3.15
C TYR A 125 -6.63 3.00 3.15
N LEU A 126 -7.19 2.75 4.33
CA LEU A 126 -8.39 1.94 4.48
C LEU A 126 -9.58 2.53 3.69
N HIS A 127 -9.75 3.85 3.75
CA HIS A 127 -10.86 4.53 3.09
C HIS A 127 -10.74 4.48 1.56
N ASP A 128 -9.55 4.75 1.01
CA ASP A 128 -9.39 4.91 -0.43
C ASP A 128 -9.28 3.58 -1.20
N GLN A 129 -8.67 2.54 -0.62
CA GLN A 129 -8.54 1.24 -1.30
C GLN A 129 -9.81 0.38 -1.15
N PHE A 130 -10.43 0.35 0.04
CA PHE A 130 -11.47 -0.62 0.36
C PHE A 130 -12.91 -0.18 0.07
N TRP A 131 -13.18 1.11 -0.06
CA TRP A 131 -14.52 1.59 -0.42
C TRP A 131 -14.97 1.03 -1.79
N SER A 132 -14.02 0.79 -2.69
CA SER A 132 -14.29 0.18 -3.99
C SER A 132 -14.70 -1.30 -3.91
N TYR A 133 -14.23 -2.03 -2.89
CA TYR A 133 -14.58 -3.43 -2.63
C TYR A 133 -15.89 -3.57 -1.85
N TRP A 134 -16.21 -2.61 -0.96
CA TRP A 134 -17.45 -2.57 -0.19
C TRP A 134 -18.71 -2.63 -1.07
N ASN A 135 -18.67 -1.95 -2.21
CA ASN A 135 -19.79 -1.91 -3.16
C ASN A 135 -19.87 -3.12 -4.10
N ARG A 136 -18.88 -4.02 -4.09
CA ARG A 136 -18.80 -5.17 -5.02
C ARG A 136 -18.84 -6.53 -4.33
N TYR A 137 -18.21 -6.71 -3.15
CA TYR A 137 -18.09 -8.02 -2.49
C TYR A 137 -18.02 -7.87 -0.96
N LEU A 138 -19.13 -8.18 -0.28
CA LEU A 138 -19.22 -8.13 1.19
C LEU A 138 -18.34 -9.22 1.84
N SER A 139 -17.19 -8.82 2.43
CA SER A 139 -16.53 -9.38 3.62
C SER A 139 -15.04 -9.06 3.61
N LEU A 140 -14.57 -8.34 4.63
CA LEU A 140 -13.18 -7.93 4.82
C LEU A 140 -12.59 -8.69 6.02
N TYR A 141 -11.53 -9.47 5.79
CA TYR A 141 -10.66 -10.01 6.85
C TYR A 141 -9.29 -9.36 6.74
N MET A 142 -8.94 -8.51 7.72
CA MET A 142 -7.59 -7.95 7.84
C MET A 142 -6.87 -8.63 9.00
N SER A 143 -5.87 -9.45 8.70
CA SER A 143 -5.02 -10.03 9.74
C SER A 143 -4.06 -8.98 10.28
N LYS A 144 -4.31 -8.50 11.51
CA LYS A 144 -3.25 -7.93 12.36
C LYS A 144 -2.36 -9.08 12.82
N ILE A 145 -1.24 -9.34 12.14
CA ILE A 145 -0.23 -10.26 12.69
C ILE A 145 0.62 -9.47 13.70
N LYS A 146 0.12 -9.41 14.95
CA LYS A 146 0.97 -9.21 16.13
C LYS A 146 1.57 -10.58 16.50
N PRO A 147 2.77 -10.61 17.12
CA PRO A 147 3.46 -11.85 17.43
C PRO A 147 2.55 -12.80 18.20
N LEU A 148 2.61 -14.06 17.80
CA LEU A 148 1.87 -15.24 18.22
C LEU A 148 1.56 -15.32 19.73
N THR A 149 0.67 -14.48 20.24
CA THR A 149 -0.11 -14.63 21.48
C THR A 149 -1.13 -13.49 21.49
N PHE A 150 -2.39 -13.82 21.81
CA PHE A 150 -3.47 -12.86 22.05
C PHE A 150 -4.08 -12.26 20.77
N PHE A 151 -5.25 -12.78 20.36
CA PHE A 151 -6.17 -12.12 19.44
C PHE A 151 -6.93 -11.00 20.18
N PRO A 152 -6.83 -9.71 19.80
CA PRO A 152 -7.76 -8.71 20.29
C PRO A 152 -8.49 -7.99 19.14
N LYS A 153 -9.81 -8.17 19.15
CA LYS A 153 -10.87 -7.24 18.74
C LYS A 153 -10.77 -6.58 17.36
N LEU A 154 -11.67 -7.04 16.50
CA LEU A 154 -12.18 -6.37 15.31
C LEU A 154 -12.54 -4.91 15.61
N VAL A 155 -12.01 -3.99 14.80
CA VAL A 155 -12.51 -2.61 14.72
C VAL A 155 -13.56 -2.61 13.61
N THR A 156 -14.84 -2.53 13.96
CA THR A 156 -15.90 -2.24 13.00
C THR A 156 -16.02 -0.73 12.85
N PRO A 157 -15.88 -0.13 11.66
CA PRO A 157 -16.33 1.24 11.46
C PRO A 157 -17.85 1.32 11.66
N PRO A 158 -18.38 2.44 12.19
CA PRO A 158 -19.80 2.59 12.44
C PRO A 158 -20.60 2.46 11.13
N PHE A 159 -21.71 1.70 11.17
CA PHE A 159 -22.62 1.55 10.04
C PHE A 159 -23.02 2.93 9.48
N PRO A 160 -23.03 3.13 8.15
CA PRO A 160 -23.62 4.34 7.59
C PRO A 160 -25.13 4.38 7.93
N PRO A 161 -25.66 5.55 8.33
CA PRO A 161 -27.08 5.68 8.64
C PRO A 161 -27.90 5.32 7.41
N LYS A 162 -28.96 4.54 7.62
CA LYS A 162 -29.92 4.17 6.58
C LYS A 162 -30.45 5.46 5.95
N LEU A 163 -30.24 5.64 4.64
CA LEU A 163 -31.00 6.62 3.88
C LEU A 163 -32.46 6.16 3.89
N ASN A 164 -33.32 6.97 4.49
CA ASN A 164 -34.78 6.88 4.35
C ASN A 164 -35.22 7.44 2.99
#